data_AF-A0A7W0F826-F1
#
_entry.id   AF-A0A7W0F826-F1
#
_cell.length_a   1.000
_cell.length_b   1.000
_cell.length_c   1.000
_cell.angle_alpha   90.00
_cell.angle_beta   90.00
_cell.angle_gamma   90.00
#
_symmetry.space_group_name_H-M   'P 1'
#
loop_
_entity.id
_entity.type
_entity.pdbx_description
1 polymer ?
#
loop_
_entity_poly.entity_id
_entity_poly.type
_entity_poly.pdbx_seq_one_letter_code
_entity_poly.pdbx_strand_id
1 'polypeptide(L)' 'VHYNMQTFDQSLFKLYKSGLITYEEALRGATNADDFALKVKGIQSTSDLTFESPSQPQKDPMKIERFSK' A
#
# COMPACT_ATOMS: atom_id res chain seq x y z
N VAL A 1 1.43 -20.60 -10.71
CA VAL A 1 2.55 -19.70 -10.34
C VAL A 1 2.15 -18.28 -10.75
N HIS A 2 1.44 -17.55 -9.89
CA HIS A 2 1.12 -16.14 -10.11
C HIS A 2 1.52 -15.39 -8.84
N TYR A 3 2.81 -15.42 -8.54
CA TYR A 3 3.36 -14.71 -7.39
C TYR A 3 3.33 -13.21 -7.68
N ASN A 4 2.41 -12.52 -7.03
CA ASN A 4 2.52 -11.14 -6.56
C ASN A 4 3.09 -10.13 -7.58
N MET A 5 2.46 -10.01 -8.75
CA MET A 5 2.79 -8.92 -9.66
C MET A 5 2.46 -7.59 -9.00
N GLN A 6 3.48 -6.82 -8.61
CA GLN A 6 3.31 -5.44 -8.20
C GLN A 6 3.50 -4.54 -9.41
N THR A 7 2.50 -3.70 -9.65
CA THR A 7 2.61 -2.64 -10.65
C THR A 7 3.31 -1.44 -10.03
N PHE A 8 3.95 -0.63 -10.88
CA PHE A 8 4.60 0.60 -10.45
C PHE A 8 3.61 1.59 -9.81
N ASP A 9 2.36 1.63 -10.28
CA ASP A 9 1.32 2.49 -9.70
C ASP A 9 0.98 2.09 -8.26
N GLN A 10 1.09 0.81 -7.89
CA GLN A 10 0.89 0.36 -6.51
C GLN A 10 2.01 0.83 -5.57
N SER A 11 3.27 0.83 -6.03
CA SER A 11 4.38 1.35 -5.23
C SER A 11 4.31 2.87 -5.08
N LEU A 12 3.95 3.60 -6.14
CA LEU A 12 3.67 5.04 -6.10
C LEU A 12 2.56 5.39 -5.11
N PHE A 13 1.48 4.62 -5.09
CA PHE A 13 0.38 4.85 -4.14
C PHE A 13 0.83 4.66 -2.69
N LYS A 14 1.66 3.65 -2.41
CA LYS A 14 2.26 3.44 -1.08
C LYS A 14 3.17 4.59 -0.66
N LEU A 15 4.03 5.06 -1.57
CA LEU A 15 4.93 6.20 -1.37
C LEU A 15 4.15 7.50 -1.11
N TYR A 16 3.05 7.72 -1.83
CA TYR A 16 2.17 8.86 -1.61
C TYR A 16 1.45 8.77 -0.26
N LYS A 17 0.91 7.59 0.09
CA LYS A 17 0.22 7.34 1.37
C LYS A 17 1.16 7.46 2.58
N SER A 18 2.45 7.13 2.42
CA SER A 18 3.47 7.32 3.45
C SER A 18 4.01 8.76 3.52
N GLY A 19 3.56 9.66 2.63
CA GLY A 19 4.00 11.06 2.59
C GLY A 19 5.43 11.24 2.08
N LEU A 20 5.99 10.26 1.38
CA LEU A 20 7.36 10.31 0.85
C LEU A 20 7.46 11.05 -0.49
N ILE A 21 6.36 11.16 -1.24
CA ILE A 21 6.27 11.88 -2.51
C ILE A 21 5.06 12.80 -2.55
N THR A 22 5.14 13.85 -3.36
CA THR A 22 4.00 14.76 -3.58
C THR A 22 3.00 14.18 -4.59
N TYR A 23 1.76 14.67 -4.55
CA TYR A 23 0.72 14.25 -5.51
C TYR A 23 1.13 14.51 -6.97
N GLU A 24 1.75 15.65 -7.24
CA GLU A 24 2.22 16.02 -8.59
C GLU A 24 3.32 15.08 -9.09
N GLU A 25 4.22 14.68 -8.21
CA GLU A 25 5.33 13.78 -8.53
C GLU A 25 4.82 12.35 -8.76
N ALA A 26 3.83 11.92 -7.98
CA ALA A 26 3.16 10.65 -8.18
C ALA A 26 2.37 10.63 -9.51
N LEU A 27 1.67 11.70 -9.86
CA LEU A 27 0.97 11.82 -11.15
C LEU A 27 1.92 11.78 -12.34
N ARG A 28 3.10 12.40 -12.23
CA ARG A 28 4.11 12.39 -13.29
C ARG A 28 4.69 10.99 -13.52
N GLY A 29 4.83 10.21 -12.44
CA GLY A 29 5.33 8.83 -12.50
C GLY A 29 4.26 7.79 -12.83
N ALA A 30 2.98 8.09 -12.60
CA ALA A 30 1.90 7.14 -12.82
C ALA A 30 1.74 6.79 -14.30
N THR A 31 1.48 5.51 -14.57
CA THR A 31 1.21 5.02 -15.92
C THR A 31 -0.06 5.66 -16.50
N ASN A 32 -1.04 5.92 -15.61
CA ASN A 32 -2.24 6.66 -15.92
C ASN A 32 -2.57 7.65 -14.78
N ALA A 33 -2.46 8.94 -15.09
CA ALA A 33 -2.71 10.03 -14.14
C ALA A 33 -4.15 10.04 -13.62
N ASP A 34 -5.13 9.74 -14.47
CA ASP A 34 -6.55 9.71 -14.08
C ASP A 34 -6.85 8.55 -13.14
N ASP A 35 -6.31 7.36 -13.42
CA ASP A 35 -6.47 6.19 -12.54
C ASP A 35 -5.84 6.41 -11.17
N PHE A 36 -4.65 7.02 -11.14
CA PHE A 36 -4.00 7.40 -9.88
C PHE A 36 -4.82 8.41 -9.09
N ALA A 37 -5.36 9.44 -9.75
CA ALA A 37 -6.23 10.44 -9.12
C ALA A 37 -7.50 9.81 -8.54
N LEU A 38 -8.11 8.85 -9.24
CA LEU A 38 -9.27 8.09 -8.77
C LEU A 38 -8.93 7.25 -7.54
N LYS A 39 -7.79 6.55 -7.55
CA LYS A 39 -7.30 5.77 -6.39
C LYS A 39 -7.04 6.64 -5.17
N VAL A 40 -6.40 7.80 -5.34
CA VAL A 40 -6.17 8.78 -4.26
C VAL A 40 -7.48 9.29 -3.67
N LYS A 41 -8.52 9.47 -4.51
CA LYS A 41 -9.87 9.86 -4.07
C LYS A 41 -10.65 8.71 -3.40
N GLY A 42 -10.07 7.53 -3.26
CA GLY A 42 -10.70 6.37 -2.65
C GLY A 42 -11.60 5.56 -3.58
N ILE A 43 -11.58 5.85 -4.88
CA ILE A 43 -12.25 5.06 -5.91
C ILE A 43 -11.28 3.95 -6.31
N GLN A 44 -11.33 2.81 -5.61
CA GLN A 44 -10.55 1.65 -5.98
C GLN A 44 -11.23 0.92 -7.14
N SER A 45 -10.53 0.83 -8.28
CA SER A 45 -10.94 -0.06 -9.36
C SER A 45 -10.89 -1.50 -8.84
N THR A 46 -11.90 -2.32 -9.14
CA THR A 46 -12.00 -3.74 -8.69
C THR A 46 -10.77 -4.59 -9.01
N SER A 47 -9.92 -4.13 -9.93
CA SER A 47 -8.62 -4.71 -10.27
C SER A 47 -7.58 -4.66 -9.15
N ASP A 48 -7.69 -3.74 -8.18
CA ASP A 48 -6.77 -3.59 -7.05
C ASP A 48 -7.17 -4.41 -5.80
N LEU A 49 -8.21 -5.26 -5.88
CA LEU A 49 -8.59 -6.21 -4.82
C LEU A 49 -7.56 -7.35 -4.60
N THR A 50 -6.31 -7.17 -5.05
CA THR A 50 -5.18 -8.04 -4.73
C THR A 50 -4.75 -7.75 -3.29
N PHE A 51 -5.48 -8.32 -2.34
CA PHE A 51 -5.11 -8.62 -0.96
C PHE A 51 -3.93 -7.81 -0.39
N GLU A 52 -4.20 -6.60 0.10
CA GLU A 52 -3.43 -6.09 1.23
C GLU A 52 -3.79 -6.95 2.46
N SER A 53 -2.93 -7.91 2.79
CA SER A 53 -2.77 -8.29 4.19
C SER A 53 -2.40 -7.02 4.96
N PRO A 54 -3.14 -6.64 6.02
CA PRO A 54 -2.81 -5.45 6.81
C PRO A 54 -1.55 -5.73 7.65
N SER A 55 -0.38 -5.54 7.04
CA SER A 55 0.87 -5.29 7.75
C SER A 55 1.05 -3.77 7.74
N GLN A 56 0.54 -3.01 8.69
CA GLN A 56 0.97 -2.89 10.09
C GLN A 56 0.09 -1.79 10.74
N PRO A 57 -0.13 -1.75 12.08
CA PRO A 57 0.91 -1.32 13.03
C PRO A 57 0.82 -1.97 14.42
N GLN A 58 1.96 -2.28 15.06
CA GLN A 58 2.19 -2.04 16.50
C GLN A 58 3.58 -2.51 16.93
N LYS A 59 4.37 -1.53 17.41
CA LYS A 59 5.50 -1.76 18.29
C LYS A 59 4.90 -2.10 19.66
N ASP A 60 4.98 -3.36 20.09
CA ASP A 60 4.91 -3.76 21.50
C ASP A 60 5.60 -5.13 21.65
N PRO A 61 6.74 -5.25 22.35
CA PRO A 61 7.33 -6.54 22.65
C PRO A 61 6.53 -7.19 23.78
N MET A 62 5.38 -7.79 23.48
CA MET A 62 4.66 -8.57 24.48
C MET A 62 5.41 -9.90 24.70
N LYS A 63 6.33 -9.86 25.66
CA LYS A 63 7.06 -11.00 26.19
C LYS A 63 6.06 -11.91 26.90
N ILE A 64 5.64 -12.98 26.23
CA ILE A 64 4.84 -14.04 26.87
C ILE A 64 5.83 -15.04 27.45
N GLU A 65 6.24 -14.83 28.70
CA GLU A 65 6.87 -15.88 29.50
C GLU A 65 5.80 -16.88 29.94
N ARG A 66 5.58 -17.89 29.10
CA ARG A 66 4.88 -19.12 29.43
C ARG A 66 6.01 -20.16 29.50
N PHE A 67 6.47 -20.62 30.66
CA PHE A 67 5.73 -21.29 31.72
C PHE A 67 6.39 -21.03 33.09
N SER A 68 5.62 -20.53 34.04
CA SER A 68 5.89 -20.78 35.46
C SER A 68 4.86 -21.79 35.95
N LYS A 69 5.39 -22.83 36.62
CA LYS A 69 4.76 -23.96 37.31
C LYS A 69 4.62 -25.26 36.51
#